data_AF-A0A8J7FKC9-F1
#
_entry.id   AF-A0A8J7FKC9-F1
#
_cell.length_a   1.000
_cell.length_b   1.000
_cell.length_c   1.000
_cell.angle_alpha   90.00
_cell.angle_beta   90.00
_cell.angle_gamma   90.00
#
_symmetry.space_group_name_H-M   'P 1'
#
loop_
_entity.id
_entity.type
_entity.pdbx_description
1 polymer ?
#
loop_
_entity_poly.entity_id
_entity_poly.type
_entity_poly.pdbx_seq_one_letter_code
_entity_poly.pdbx_strand_id
1 'polypeptide(L)'
;MLSAEEERRGNRIEANKVNDVVTPKAKSKNRAANLAALQQLSEAYPNAFDRKNVRPLKIGIQDDLIADEKVAKNKIKRALASYVRSLNYLRSLQDGADRIDINGEASGSVTAEEAQHAKGKLKEINQARREQKREQEKKERMNNKLEALLSMNK
;
A
#
# COMPACT_ATOMS: atom_id res chain seq x y z
N MET A 1 -52.20 17.66 -3.26
CA MET A 1 -51.63 16.58 -4.10
C MET A 1 -50.17 16.95 -4.35
N LEU A 2 -49.24 16.35 -3.59
CA LEU A 2 -48.40 15.19 -4.01
C LEU A 2 -47.43 15.61 -5.13
N SER A 3 -46.09 15.54 -5.07
CA SER A 3 -45.06 15.03 -4.15
C SER A 3 -43.74 15.70 -4.62
N ALA A 4 -42.86 16.24 -3.78
CA ALA A 4 -41.69 15.57 -3.17
C ALA A 4 -40.94 14.61 -4.12
N GLU A 5 -39.60 14.72 -4.15
CA GLU A 5 -38.57 13.89 -4.86
C GLU A 5 -38.13 14.52 -6.21
N GLU A 6 -36.88 14.98 -6.44
CA GLU A 6 -35.58 14.63 -5.88
C GLU A 6 -34.54 15.75 -6.13
N GLU A 7 -34.15 16.41 -5.05
CA GLU A 7 -32.99 17.30 -4.96
C GLU A 7 -31.84 16.53 -4.30
N ARG A 8 -31.05 15.75 -5.06
CA ARG A 8 -29.84 15.00 -4.62
C ARG A 8 -29.01 14.69 -5.88
N ARG A 9 -27.70 14.92 -6.06
CA ARG A 9 -26.48 15.03 -5.24
C ARG A 9 -25.45 15.79 -6.12
N GLY A 10 -24.65 16.74 -5.66
CA GLY A 10 -23.96 16.82 -4.38
C GLY A 10 -22.49 16.40 -4.56
N ASN A 11 -21.60 17.39 -4.58
CA ASN A 11 -20.18 17.36 -4.24
C ASN A 11 -19.18 16.55 -5.10
N ARG A 12 -18.59 17.29 -6.05
CA ARG A 12 -17.15 17.45 -6.29
C ARG A 12 -16.29 16.83 -5.18
N ILE A 13 -15.66 15.70 -5.48
CA ILE A 13 -14.74 14.98 -4.59
C ILE A 13 -13.51 15.87 -4.38
N GLU A 14 -13.48 16.54 -3.23
CA GLU A 14 -12.33 17.26 -2.73
C GLU A 14 -11.16 16.30 -2.53
N ALA A 15 -10.01 16.72 -3.06
CA ALA A 15 -8.71 16.11 -2.84
C ALA A 15 -8.41 16.06 -1.34
N ASN A 16 -8.72 14.93 -0.72
CA ASN A 16 -8.50 14.71 0.70
C ASN A 16 -7.01 14.41 0.96
N LYS A 17 -6.27 15.49 1.18
CA LYS A 17 -4.88 15.54 1.61
C LYS A 17 -4.81 15.08 3.08
N VAL A 18 -4.85 13.76 3.29
CA VAL A 18 -4.63 13.17 4.63
C VAL A 18 -3.16 13.35 5.03
N ASN A 19 -2.90 14.44 5.75
CA ASN A 19 -1.68 14.67 6.51
C ASN A 19 -1.59 13.62 7.63
N ASP A 20 -0.72 12.63 7.43
CA ASP A 20 -0.48 11.51 8.35
C ASP A 20 0.44 11.93 9.51
N VAL A 21 -0.09 12.75 10.43
CA VAL A 21 0.54 13.01 11.74
C VAL A 21 0.16 11.88 12.70
N VAL A 22 0.62 10.66 12.41
CA VAL A 22 0.47 9.51 13.31
C VAL A 22 1.79 9.24 14.04
N THR A 23 1.70 9.15 15.37
CA THR A 23 2.80 8.89 16.31
C THR A 23 3.52 7.56 16.02
N PRO A 24 4.85 7.46 16.28
CA PRO A 24 5.68 6.32 15.86
C PRO A 24 5.25 4.96 16.45
N LYS A 25 4.67 4.93 17.66
CA LYS A 25 4.21 3.71 18.33
C LYS A 25 2.95 3.10 17.67
N ALA A 26 2.05 3.94 17.15
CA ALA A 26 0.85 3.50 16.44
C ALA A 26 1.16 2.98 15.02
N LYS A 27 2.16 3.58 14.33
CA LYS A 27 2.65 3.09 13.03
C LYS A 27 3.17 1.65 13.11
N SER A 28 3.86 1.29 14.19
CA SER A 28 4.40 -0.06 14.44
C SER A 28 3.32 -1.12 14.62
N LYS A 29 2.33 -0.88 15.50
CA LYS A 29 1.23 -1.84 15.74
C LYS A 29 0.39 -2.08 14.49
N ASN A 30 0.09 -1.01 13.75
CA ASN A 30 -0.65 -1.10 12.49
C ASN A 30 0.14 -1.88 11.43
N ARG A 31 1.46 -1.71 11.36
CA ARG A 31 2.31 -2.48 10.46
C ARG A 31 2.28 -3.98 10.80
N ALA A 32 2.43 -4.36 12.07
CA ALA A 32 2.39 -5.75 12.50
C ALA A 32 1.03 -6.40 12.16
N ALA A 33 -0.07 -5.70 12.44
CA ALA A 33 -1.41 -6.19 12.12
C ALA A 33 -1.65 -6.31 10.61
N ASN A 34 -1.13 -5.39 9.79
CA ASN A 34 -1.21 -5.47 8.33
C ASN A 34 -0.42 -6.65 7.78
N LEU A 35 0.78 -6.90 8.31
CA LEU A 35 1.61 -8.04 7.93
C LEU A 35 0.95 -9.36 8.31
N ALA A 36 0.36 -9.45 9.50
CA ALA A 36 -0.38 -10.64 9.92
C ALA A 36 -1.62 -10.90 9.03
N ALA A 37 -2.39 -9.86 8.70
CA ALA A 37 -3.52 -9.98 7.79
C ALA A 37 -3.08 -10.43 6.38
N LEU A 38 -1.97 -9.90 5.87
CA LEU A 38 -1.42 -10.30 4.59
C LEU A 38 -0.92 -11.74 4.60
N GLN A 39 -0.25 -12.16 5.68
CA GLN A 39 0.23 -13.54 5.83
C GLN A 39 -0.93 -14.54 5.81
N GLN A 40 -2.01 -14.25 6.54
CA GLN A 40 -3.22 -15.07 6.52
C GLN A 40 -3.87 -15.12 5.14
N LEU A 41 -3.87 -14.00 4.40
CA LEU A 41 -4.39 -13.96 3.05
C LEU A 41 -3.52 -14.77 2.07
N SER A 42 -2.20 -14.72 2.19
CA SER A 42 -1.29 -15.53 1.36
C SER A 42 -1.35 -17.03 1.66
N GLU A 43 -1.65 -17.40 2.91
CA GLU A 43 -1.85 -18.81 3.29
C GLU A 43 -3.17 -19.35 2.71
N ALA A 44 -4.23 -18.54 2.70
CA ALA A 44 -5.51 -18.93 2.14
C ALA A 44 -5.52 -18.94 0.60
N TYR A 45 -4.74 -18.05 -0.05
CA TYR A 45 -4.72 -17.85 -1.50
C TYR A 45 -3.29 -17.75 -2.04
N PRO A 46 -2.51 -18.85 -2.02
CA PRO A 46 -1.11 -18.84 -2.43
C PRO A 46 -0.92 -18.52 -3.93
N ASN A 47 -1.91 -18.83 -4.77
CA ASN A 47 -1.84 -18.57 -6.21
C ASN A 47 -1.97 -17.08 -6.54
N ALA A 48 -2.76 -16.34 -5.77
CA ALA A 48 -3.01 -14.91 -5.98
C ALA A 48 -2.05 -14.02 -5.20
N PHE A 49 -1.67 -14.42 -3.98
CA PHE A 49 -0.88 -13.61 -3.05
C PHE A 49 0.45 -14.28 -2.72
N ASP A 50 1.49 -13.93 -3.48
CA ASP A 50 2.87 -14.31 -3.19
C ASP A 50 3.68 -13.09 -2.72
N ARG A 51 4.47 -13.26 -1.67
CA ARG A 51 5.37 -12.24 -1.13
C ARG A 51 6.64 -12.08 -1.97
N LYS A 52 7.06 -13.14 -2.68
CA LYS A 52 8.25 -13.14 -3.54
C LYS A 52 7.88 -12.66 -4.94
N ASN A 53 6.90 -13.29 -5.57
CA ASN A 53 6.47 -12.96 -6.94
C ASN A 53 5.14 -12.20 -6.92
N VAL A 54 5.21 -10.90 -6.60
CA VAL A 54 4.02 -10.05 -6.57
C VAL A 54 3.54 -9.81 -8.00
N ARG A 55 2.27 -10.12 -8.26
CA ARG A 55 1.62 -9.96 -9.57
C ARG A 55 0.44 -8.98 -9.50
N PRO A 56 0.05 -8.32 -10.61
CA PRO A 56 -1.13 -7.46 -10.66
C PRO A 56 -2.38 -8.25 -10.33
N LEU A 57 -3.26 -7.71 -9.49
CA LEU A 57 -4.51 -8.38 -9.12
C LEU A 57 -5.66 -7.96 -10.05
N LYS A 58 -6.63 -8.86 -10.21
CA LYS A 58 -7.91 -8.60 -10.88
C LYS A 58 -8.62 -7.39 -10.24
N ILE A 59 -9.25 -6.57 -11.08
CA ILE A 59 -10.10 -5.47 -10.61
C ILE A 59 -11.34 -6.06 -9.95
N GLY A 60 -11.64 -5.63 -8.72
CA GLY A 60 -12.76 -6.18 -7.95
C GLY A 60 -12.46 -7.47 -7.18
N ILE A 61 -11.20 -7.91 -7.11
CA ILE A 61 -10.80 -9.13 -6.37
C ILE A 61 -11.26 -9.12 -4.89
N GLN A 62 -11.52 -7.95 -4.31
CA GLN A 62 -12.05 -7.85 -2.95
C GLN A 62 -13.40 -8.56 -2.80
N ASP A 63 -14.28 -8.45 -3.80
CA ASP A 63 -15.62 -9.02 -3.71
C ASP A 63 -15.56 -10.54 -3.89
N ASP A 64 -14.70 -11.02 -4.79
CA ASP A 64 -14.40 -12.45 -4.96
C ASP A 64 -13.86 -13.06 -3.64
N LEU A 65 -12.95 -12.36 -2.95
CA LEU A 65 -12.40 -12.79 -1.66
C LEU A 65 -13.42 -12.77 -0.53
N ILE A 66 -14.39 -11.86 -0.57
CA ILE A 66 -15.48 -11.80 0.42
C ILE A 66 -16.47 -12.93 0.17
N ALA A 67 -16.76 -13.26 -1.09
CA ALA A 67 -17.68 -14.32 -1.47
C ALA A 67 -17.19 -15.73 -1.07
N ASP A 68 -15.88 -15.97 -1.08
CA ASP A 68 -15.29 -17.25 -0.67
C ASP A 68 -15.22 -17.42 0.87
N GLU A 69 -15.48 -16.35 1.65
CA GLU A 69 -15.59 -16.33 3.13
C GLU A 69 -14.44 -16.96 3.96
N LYS A 70 -13.36 -17.43 3.32
CA LYS A 70 -12.19 -18.04 4.00
C LYS A 70 -11.46 -17.10 4.96
N VAL A 71 -11.56 -15.79 4.73
CA VAL A 71 -10.90 -14.76 5.53
C VAL A 71 -11.90 -13.66 5.87
N ALA A 72 -11.86 -13.18 7.12
CA ALA A 72 -12.74 -12.08 7.55
C ALA A 72 -12.55 -10.81 6.71
N LYS A 73 -13.65 -10.18 6.30
CA LYS A 73 -13.70 -8.93 5.48
C LYS A 73 -12.76 -7.83 5.96
N ASN A 74 -12.66 -7.62 7.27
CA ASN A 74 -11.77 -6.60 7.86
C ASN A 74 -10.29 -6.89 7.60
N LYS A 75 -9.90 -8.17 7.63
CA LYS A 75 -8.53 -8.60 7.34
C LYS A 75 -8.22 -8.50 5.85
N ILE A 76 -9.17 -8.87 4.98
CA ILE A 76 -9.03 -8.73 3.52
C ILE A 76 -8.74 -7.28 3.15
N LYS A 77 -9.59 -6.33 3.59
CA LYS A 77 -9.39 -4.90 3.30
C LYS A 77 -8.03 -4.39 3.77
N ARG A 78 -7.63 -4.79 4.98
CA ARG A 78 -6.35 -4.39 5.57
C ARG A 78 -5.14 -4.96 4.81
N ALA A 79 -5.20 -6.23 4.44
CA ALA A 79 -4.17 -6.91 3.66
C ALA A 79 -4.03 -6.27 2.27
N LEU A 80 -5.14 -6.10 1.53
CA LEU A 80 -5.17 -5.50 0.20
C LEU A 80 -4.59 -4.08 0.20
N ALA A 81 -4.99 -3.24 1.16
CA ALA A 81 -4.48 -1.87 1.28
C ALA A 81 -2.95 -1.83 1.45
N SER A 82 -2.37 -2.79 2.16
CA SER A 82 -0.92 -2.90 2.34
C SER A 82 -0.22 -3.53 1.12
N TYR A 83 -0.85 -4.52 0.48
CA TYR A 83 -0.28 -5.27 -0.63
C TYR A 83 -0.15 -4.40 -1.89
N VAL A 84 -1.24 -3.72 -2.28
CA VAL A 84 -1.30 -2.87 -3.48
C VAL A 84 -0.42 -1.64 -3.36
N ARG A 85 -0.15 -1.14 -2.14
CA ARG A 85 0.77 -0.02 -1.89
C ARG A 85 2.24 -0.45 -1.84
N SER A 86 2.53 -1.75 -1.84
CA SER A 86 3.90 -2.23 -1.74
C SER A 86 4.72 -1.87 -3.00
N LEU A 87 6.02 -1.63 -2.82
CA LEU A 87 6.90 -1.34 -3.96
C LEU A 87 6.95 -2.48 -4.97
N ASN A 88 6.89 -3.73 -4.49
CA ASN A 88 6.91 -4.90 -5.37
C ASN A 88 5.65 -4.96 -6.23
N TYR A 89 4.49 -4.57 -5.67
CA TYR A 89 3.25 -4.45 -6.44
C TYR A 89 3.30 -3.34 -7.47
N LEU A 90 3.76 -2.14 -7.09
CA LEU A 90 3.91 -1.06 -8.07
C LEU A 90 4.91 -1.40 -9.19
N ARG A 91 5.89 -2.27 -8.92
CA ARG A 91 6.84 -2.78 -9.92
C ARG A 91 6.23 -3.82 -10.86
N SER A 92 5.25 -4.58 -10.40
CA SER A 92 4.58 -5.60 -11.22
C SER A 92 3.54 -5.01 -12.17
N LEU A 93 3.06 -3.79 -11.91
CA LEU A 93 2.20 -3.03 -12.82
C LEU A 93 2.98 -2.55 -14.06
N GLN A 94 3.15 -3.45 -15.01
CA GLN A 94 3.72 -3.18 -16.33
C GLN A 94 2.62 -3.17 -17.39
N ASP A 95 2.83 -2.41 -18.45
CA ASP A 95 1.88 -2.36 -19.56
C ASP A 95 1.73 -3.74 -20.19
N GLY A 96 0.48 -4.19 -20.37
CA GLY A 96 0.16 -5.52 -20.88
C GLY A 96 0.41 -6.67 -19.91
N ALA A 97 0.73 -6.41 -18.63
CA ALA A 97 0.86 -7.47 -17.64
C ALA A 97 -0.50 -8.09 -17.32
N ASP A 98 -0.56 -9.43 -17.30
CA ASP A 98 -1.77 -10.16 -16.95
C ASP A 98 -2.10 -9.97 -15.46
N ARG A 99 -3.36 -9.62 -15.21
CA ARG A 99 -3.92 -9.59 -13.86
C ARG A 99 -4.33 -11.00 -13.47
N ILE A 100 -4.15 -11.34 -12.21
CA ILE A 100 -4.57 -12.65 -11.69
C ILE A 100 -5.78 -12.53 -10.77
N ASP A 101 -6.67 -13.50 -10.85
CA ASP A 101 -7.79 -13.66 -9.93
C ASP A 101 -7.39 -14.39 -8.63
N ILE A 102 -8.39 -14.78 -7.83
CA ILE A 102 -8.17 -15.53 -6.57
C ILE A 102 -7.63 -16.95 -6.79
N ASN A 103 -7.86 -17.54 -7.97
CA ASN A 103 -7.42 -18.89 -8.33
C ASN A 103 -6.04 -18.88 -8.98
N GLY A 104 -5.58 -17.71 -9.44
CA GLY A 104 -4.33 -17.52 -10.17
C GLY A 104 -4.52 -17.51 -11.69
N GLU A 105 -5.75 -17.43 -12.18
CA GLU A 105 -6.08 -17.36 -13.60
C GLU A 105 -5.98 -15.93 -14.11
N ALA A 106 -5.63 -15.77 -15.39
CA ALA A 106 -5.54 -14.46 -16.03
C ALA A 106 -6.93 -13.82 -16.15
N SER A 107 -7.10 -12.64 -15.57
CA SER A 107 -8.36 -11.90 -15.52
C SER A 107 -8.13 -10.43 -15.86
N GLY A 108 -7.93 -10.19 -17.16
CA GLY A 108 -7.66 -8.89 -17.75
C GLY A 108 -6.18 -8.51 -17.72
N SER A 109 -5.87 -7.32 -18.22
CA SER A 109 -4.51 -6.80 -18.34
C SER A 109 -4.37 -5.43 -17.67
N VAL A 110 -3.14 -5.05 -17.34
CA VAL A 110 -2.80 -3.72 -16.85
C VAL A 110 -2.69 -2.78 -18.06
N THR A 111 -3.33 -1.62 -17.97
CA THR A 111 -3.29 -0.63 -19.05
C THR A 111 -2.00 0.20 -19.00
N ALA A 112 -1.62 0.79 -20.14
CA ALA A 112 -0.46 1.67 -20.24
C ALA A 112 -0.54 2.86 -19.24
N GLU A 113 -1.73 3.42 -19.04
CA GLU A 113 -1.96 4.53 -18.10
C GLU A 113 -1.70 4.11 -16.65
N GLU A 114 -2.19 2.94 -16.24
CA GLU A 114 -1.96 2.39 -14.91
C GLU A 114 -0.47 2.10 -14.67
N ALA A 115 0.20 1.53 -15.67
CA ALA A 115 1.64 1.27 -15.62
C ALA A 115 2.45 2.57 -15.51
N GLN A 116 2.07 3.62 -16.24
CA GLN A 116 2.71 4.94 -16.14
C GLN A 116 2.50 5.57 -14.76
N HIS A 117 1.28 5.52 -14.22
CA HIS A 117 0.99 6.01 -12.89
C HIS A 117 1.80 5.25 -11.81
N ALA A 118 1.90 3.92 -11.91
CA ALA A 118 2.70 3.10 -11.02
C ALA A 118 4.20 3.46 -11.08
N LYS A 119 4.74 3.68 -12.29
CA LYS A 119 6.12 4.16 -12.48
C LYS A 119 6.34 5.54 -11.84
N GLY A 120 5.38 6.46 -11.95
CA GLY A 120 5.42 7.76 -11.28
C GLY A 120 5.51 7.61 -9.75
N LYS A 121 4.62 6.79 -9.17
CA LYS A 121 4.61 6.51 -7.73
C LYS A 121 5.89 5.87 -7.24
N LEU A 122 6.48 4.95 -8.02
CA LEU A 122 7.78 4.36 -7.68
C LEU A 122 8.89 5.40 -7.62
N LYS A 123 8.91 6.37 -8.55
CA LYS A 123 9.91 7.45 -8.54
C LYS A 123 9.76 8.33 -7.30
N GLU A 124 8.53 8.76 -6.98
CA GLU A 124 8.23 9.55 -5.78
C GLU A 124 8.70 8.84 -4.50
N ILE A 125 8.33 7.55 -4.33
CA ILE A 125 8.69 6.79 -3.13
C ILE A 125 10.21 6.61 -3.03
N ASN A 126 10.89 6.34 -4.15
CA ASN A 126 12.35 6.17 -4.15
C ASN A 126 13.08 7.49 -3.83
N GLN A 127 12.59 8.63 -4.31
CA GLN A 127 13.14 9.95 -3.98
C GLN A 127 12.96 10.25 -2.50
N ALA A 128 11.75 10.11 -1.97
CA ALA A 128 11.46 10.33 -0.55
C ALA A 128 12.32 9.44 0.36
N ARG A 129 12.52 8.17 0.00
CA ARG A 129 13.41 7.26 0.75
C ARG A 129 14.87 7.70 0.74
N ARG A 130 15.36 8.18 -0.41
CA ARG A 130 16.75 8.68 -0.52
C ARG A 130 16.96 9.92 0.33
N GLU A 131 16.00 10.84 0.35
CA GLU A 131 16.03 12.03 1.18
C GLU A 131 15.99 11.69 2.68
N GLN A 132 15.08 10.81 3.09
CA GLN A 132 15.00 10.33 4.47
C GLN A 132 16.30 9.66 4.94
N LYS A 133 16.92 8.84 4.08
CA LYS A 133 18.21 8.19 4.40
C LYS A 133 19.32 9.23 4.59
N ARG A 134 19.41 10.21 3.68
CA ARG A 134 20.40 11.31 3.79
C ARG A 134 20.21 12.11 5.08
N GLU A 135 18.97 12.37 5.46
CA GLU A 135 18.64 13.10 6.69
C GLU A 135 18.99 12.30 7.95
N GLN A 136 18.72 10.99 7.96
CA GLN A 136 19.15 10.10 9.03
C GLN A 136 20.67 10.04 9.16
N GLU A 137 21.39 9.88 8.06
CA GLU A 137 22.86 9.87 8.06
C GLU A 137 23.46 11.18 8.58
N LYS A 138 22.86 12.33 8.24
CA LYS A 138 23.27 13.65 8.79
C LYS A 138 23.05 13.73 10.30
N LYS A 139 21.88 13.28 10.78
CA LYS A 139 21.55 13.26 12.22
C LYS A 139 22.49 12.35 13.00
N GLU A 140 22.78 11.17 12.46
CA GLU A 140 23.71 10.22 13.06
C GLU A 140 25.14 10.79 13.13
N ARG A 141 25.63 11.42 12.05
CA ARG A 141 26.92 12.12 12.06
C ARG A 141 26.97 13.25 13.09
N MET A 142 25.91 14.04 13.20
CA MET A 142 25.82 15.12 14.18
C MET A 142 25.82 14.57 15.61
N ASN A 143 25.07 13.48 15.86
CA ASN A 143 25.03 12.82 17.16
C ASN A 143 26.39 12.27 17.56
N ASN A 144 27.06 11.57 16.64
CA ASN A 144 28.40 11.02 16.89
C ASN A 144 29.44 12.12 17.16
N LYS A 145 29.33 13.28 16.47
CA LYS A 145 30.19 14.44 16.73
C LYS A 145 29.93 15.05 18.11
N LEU A 146 28.66 15.12 18.54
CA LEU A 146 28.29 15.63 19.85
C LEU A 146 28.82 14.73 20.98
N GLU A 147 28.66 13.41 20.84
CA GLU A 147 29.21 12.42 21.78
C GLU A 147 30.73 12.54 21.91
N ALA A 148 31.45 12.67 20.78
CA ALA A 148 32.90 12.85 20.80
C ALA A 148 33.31 14.12 21.57
N LEU A 149 32.61 15.25 21.36
CA LEU A 149 32.88 16.51 22.09
C LEU A 149 32.60 16.39 23.59
N LEU A 150 31.52 15.72 23.99
CA LEU A 150 31.19 15.49 25.40
C LEU A 150 32.22 14.59 26.09
N SER A 151 32.77 13.61 25.37
CA SER A 151 33.82 12.73 25.89
C SER A 151 35.18 13.40 26.07
N MET A 152 35.46 14.48 25.33
CA MET A 152 36.72 15.23 25.42
C MET A 152 36.78 16.23 26.58
N ASN A 153 35.64 16.53 27.22
CA ASN A 153 35.53 17.44 28.36
C ASN A 153 35.37 16.72 29.71
N LYS A 154 35.61 15.41 29.76
CA LYS A 154 35.65 14.58 30.98
C LYS A 154 37.10 14.21 31.30
#